data_AF-A0A538CN65-F1
#
_entry.id   AF-A0A538CN65-F1
#
_cell.length_a   1.000
_cell.length_b   1.000
_cell.length_c   1.000
_cell.angle_alpha   90.00
_cell.angle_beta   90.00
_cell.angle_gamma   90.00
#
_symmetry.space_group_name_H-M   'P 1'
#
loop_
_entity.id
_entity.type
_entity.pdbx_description
1 polymer ?
#
loop_
_entity_poly.entity_id
_entity_poly.type
_entity_poly.pdbx_seq_one_letter_code
_entity_poly.pdbx_strand_id
1 'polypeptide(L)' 'MADPADGPSLGMECPACHEPWLRPSSLAGRYRCVSCLHRFELRSVCPHCGEHGTIVRMAGSENVACNVCGGSMLVEV' A
#
# COMPACT_ATOMS: atom_id res chain seq x y z
N MET A 1 -31.05 -2.52 7.19
CA MET A 1 -30.03 -3.33 7.91
C MET A 1 -28.70 -2.72 7.52
N ALA A 2 -28.03 -2.03 8.44
CA ALA A 2 -26.75 -1.39 8.18
C ALA A 2 -25.62 -2.38 8.53
N ASP A 3 -24.76 -2.68 7.55
CA ASP A 3 -23.58 -3.54 7.74
C ASP A 3 -22.59 -2.90 8.74
N PRO A 4 -22.19 -3.60 9.82
CA PRO A 4 -21.34 -3.03 10.87
C PRO A 4 -19.83 -3.05 10.57
N ALA A 5 -19.40 -3.04 9.30
CA ALA A 5 -18.00 -3.18 8.92
C ALA A 5 -17.30 -1.87 8.50
N ASP A 6 -17.97 -0.72 8.54
CA ASP A 6 -17.34 0.58 8.27
C ASP A 6 -16.88 1.22 9.60
N GLY A 7 -15.91 0.56 10.25
CA GLY A 7 -15.05 1.27 11.19
C GLY A 7 -14.22 2.29 10.40
N PRO A 8 -13.89 3.47 10.97
CA PRO A 8 -13.16 4.50 10.25
C PRO A 8 -11.93 3.88 9.60
N SER A 9 -11.81 3.96 8.27
CA SER A 9 -10.73 3.31 7.52
C SER A 9 -9.38 3.74 8.10
N LEU A 10 -8.80 2.92 9.00
CA LEU A 10 -7.70 3.35 9.88
C LEU A 10 -6.45 3.76 9.08
N GLY A 11 -6.38 3.32 7.84
CA GLY A 11 -5.34 3.60 6.86
C GLY A 11 -4.89 2.29 6.23
N MET A 12 -3.82 2.34 5.45
CA MET A 12 -3.20 1.11 4.93
C MET A 12 -2.32 0.46 6.00
N GLU A 13 -2.21 -0.87 5.94
CA GLU A 13 -1.28 -1.62 6.78
C GLU A 13 0.17 -1.36 6.37
N CYS A 14 1.02 -1.06 7.34
CA CYS A 14 2.45 -0.92 7.13
C CYS A 14 3.12 -2.30 7.01
N PRO A 15 3.86 -2.61 5.94
CA PRO A 15 4.50 -3.91 5.78
C PRO A 15 5.67 -4.16 6.76
N ALA A 16 6.14 -3.15 7.50
CA ALA A 16 7.22 -3.31 8.48
C ALA A 16 6.71 -3.54 9.91
N CYS A 17 5.70 -2.76 10.35
CA CYS A 17 5.17 -2.85 11.72
C CYS A 17 3.74 -3.39 11.81
N HIS A 18 3.11 -3.71 10.68
CA HIS A 18 1.75 -4.25 10.57
C HIS A 18 0.66 -3.37 11.19
N GLU A 19 0.95 -2.09 11.44
CA GLU A 19 -0.05 -1.15 11.92
C GLU A 19 -0.76 -0.44 10.77
N PRO A 20 -2.06 -0.09 10.92
CA PRO A 20 -2.88 0.53 9.87
C PRO A 20 -2.56 2.02 9.63
N TRP A 21 -1.43 2.52 10.14
CA TRP A 21 -1.06 3.94 10.11
C TRP A 21 -0.18 4.32 8.92
N LEU A 22 -0.24 3.59 7.80
CA LEU A 22 0.49 3.93 6.59
C LEU A 22 -0.22 5.06 5.84
N ARG A 23 0.46 6.19 5.68
CA ARG A 23 -0.09 7.39 5.02
C ARG A 23 0.65 7.70 3.73
N PRO A 24 -0.05 8.11 2.66
CA PRO A 24 0.59 8.61 1.46
C PRO A 24 1.33 9.92 1.76
N SER A 25 2.44 10.15 1.07
CA SER A 25 3.21 11.38 1.14
C SER A 25 2.78 12.37 0.05
N SER A 26 3.42 13.55 -0.01
CA SER A 26 3.18 14.54 -1.06
C SER A 26 3.62 14.08 -2.45
N LEU A 27 4.45 13.04 -2.53
CA LEU A 27 4.91 12.43 -3.77
C LEU A 27 4.07 11.18 -4.07
N ALA A 28 3.53 11.11 -5.28
CA ALA A 28 2.78 9.95 -5.76
C ALA A 28 3.62 8.66 -5.63
N GLY A 29 3.00 7.60 -5.13
CA GLY A 29 3.67 6.33 -4.88
C GLY A 29 4.62 6.32 -3.68
N ARG A 30 4.74 7.40 -2.89
CA ARG A 30 5.48 7.37 -1.62
C ARG A 30 4.53 7.26 -0.44
N TYR A 31 4.88 6.39 0.49
CA TYR A 31 4.14 6.14 1.72
C TYR A 31 5.07 6.24 2.92
N ARG A 32 4.51 6.61 4.06
CA ARG A 32 5.24 6.70 5.32
C ARG A 32 4.36 6.18 6.43
N CYS A 33 4.90 5.31 7.26
CA CYS A 33 4.23 4.89 8.47
C CYS A 33 4.37 5.96 9.55
N VAL A 34 3.28 6.33 10.20
CA VAL A 34 3.33 7.31 11.32
C VAL A 34 3.86 6.66 12.60
N SER A 35 3.66 5.35 12.77
CA SER A 35 4.11 4.61 13.95
C SER A 35 5.60 4.29 13.91
N CYS A 36 6.05 3.52 12.92
CA CYS A 36 7.45 3.10 12.83
C CYS A 36 8.35 4.07 12.01
N LEU A 37 7.78 5.11 11.41
CA LEU A 37 8.49 6.15 10.62
C LEU A 37 9.21 5.66 9.36
N HIS A 38 9.13 4.36 9.03
CA HIS A 38 9.65 3.80 7.79
C HIS A 38 8.96 4.40 6.56
N ARG A 39 9.75 4.54 5.50
CA ARG A 39 9.34 5.11 4.23
C ARG A 39 9.26 4.00 3.20
N PHE A 40 8.23 4.06 2.38
CA PHE A 40 8.00 3.08 1.34
C PHE A 40 7.74 3.79 0.02
N GLU A 41 8.15 3.13 -1.05
CA GLU A 41 7.91 3.55 -2.42
C GLU A 41 7.21 2.42 -3.16
N LEU A 42 6.10 2.75 -3.82
CA LEU A 42 5.35 1.86 -4.69
C LEU A 42 6.13 1.68 -5.99
N ARG A 43 6.57 0.46 -6.23
CA ARG A 43 7.25 0.09 -7.47
C ARG A 43 6.24 -0.50 -8.45
N SER A 44 6.43 -0.21 -9.73
CA SER A 44 5.66 -0.85 -10.81
C SER A 44 5.97 -2.34 -10.95
N VAL A 45 7.14 -2.77 -10.46
CA VAL A 45 7.57 -4.17 -10.46
C VAL A 45 7.40 -4.73 -9.06
N CYS A 46 6.70 -5.86 -8.94
CA CYS A 46 6.56 -6.55 -7.67
C CYS A 46 7.92 -7.09 -7.21
N PRO A 47 8.37 -6.77 -5.98
CA PRO A 47 9.65 -7.27 -5.45
C PRO A 47 9.64 -8.77 -5.13
N HIS A 48 8.46 -9.38 -5.02
CA HIS A 48 8.32 -10.80 -4.65
C HIS A 48 8.33 -11.75 -5.84
N CYS A 49 7.63 -11.42 -6.92
CA CYS A 49 7.49 -12.30 -8.10
C CYS A 49 8.05 -11.71 -9.39
N GLY A 50 8.46 -10.43 -9.40
CA GLY A 50 8.97 -9.75 -10.60
C GLY A 50 7.88 -9.33 -11.60
N GLU A 51 6.60 -9.57 -11.29
CA GLU A 51 5.51 -9.19 -12.19
C GLU A 51 5.41 -7.66 -12.28
N HIS A 52 5.25 -7.16 -13.51
CA HIS A 52 4.97 -5.75 -13.74
C HIS A 52 3.48 -5.49 -13.55
N GLY A 53 3.13 -4.66 -12.57
CA GLY A 53 1.79 -4.12 -12.46
C GLY A 53 1.52 -3.16 -13.62
N THR A 54 0.59 -3.49 -14.49
CA THR A 54 0.12 -2.55 -15.51
C THR A 54 -0.60 -1.41 -14.80
N ILE A 55 -0.14 -0.16 -14.98
CA ILE A 55 -0.86 1.06 -14.56
C ILE A 55 -2.11 1.20 -15.46
N VAL A 56 -3.06 0.28 -15.34
CA VAL A 56 -4.35 0.38 -16.02
C VAL A 56 -5.21 1.25 -15.14
N ARG A 57 -5.22 2.55 -15.44
CA ARG A 57 -6.15 3.56 -14.92
C ARG A 57 -6.44 3.42 -13.42
N MET A 58 -5.45 3.75 -12.58
CA MET A 58 -5.69 4.00 -11.16
C MET A 58 -6.57 5.24 -10.99
N ALA A 59 -7.88 5.02 -10.88
CA ALA A 59 -8.79 5.98 -10.27
C ALA A 59 -8.72 5.91 -8.73
N GLY A 60 -8.05 4.89 -8.17
CA GLY A 60 -7.88 4.70 -6.74
C GLY A 60 -6.46 4.25 -6.41
N SER A 61 -5.91 4.83 -5.35
CA SER A 61 -4.67 4.50 -4.64
C SER A 61 -4.63 3.08 -4.03
N GLU A 62 -5.24 2.08 -4.69
CA GLU A 62 -5.78 0.89 -4.02
C GLU A 62 -4.94 -0.39 -4.16
N ASN A 63 -4.12 -0.54 -5.20
CA ASN A 63 -3.31 -1.76 -5.36
C ASN A 63 -1.85 -1.56 -4.93
N VAL A 64 -1.66 -1.41 -3.62
CA VAL A 64 -0.34 -1.59 -2.98
C VAL A 64 0.07 -3.07 -2.88
N ALA A 65 -0.82 -3.99 -3.25
CA ALA A 65 -0.56 -5.42 -3.34
C ALA A 65 -0.52 -5.88 -4.80
N CYS A 66 0.34 -6.87 -5.08
CA CYS A 66 0.47 -7.48 -6.39
C CYS A 66 -0.70 -8.41 -6.68
N ASN A 67 -1.33 -8.27 -7.85
CA ASN A 67 -2.44 -9.12 -8.27
C ASN A 67 -2.05 -10.59 -8.51
N VAL A 68 -0.76 -10.90 -8.69
CA VAL A 68 -0.29 -12.25 -9.01
C VAL A 68 0.08 -13.03 -7.77
N CYS A 69 0.93 -12.48 -6.90
CA CYS A 69 1.38 -13.16 -5.69
C CYS A 69 0.70 -12.66 -4.41
N GLY A 70 -0.09 -11.59 -4.46
CA GLY A 70 -0.65 -10.92 -3.28
C GLY A 70 0.38 -10.16 -2.43
N GLY A 71 1.66 -10.21 -2.81
CA GLY A 71 2.74 -9.56 -2.07
C GLY A 71 2.71 -8.04 -2.16
N SER A 72 3.25 -7.37 -1.16
CA SER A 72 3.33 -5.91 -1.15
C SER A 72 4.22 -5.40 -2.27
N MET A 73 3.74 -4.41 -3.01
CA MET A 73 4.50 -3.68 -4.03
C MET A 73 5.21 -2.45 -3.43
N LEU A 74 5.09 -2.27 -2.10
CA LEU A 74 5.77 -1.25 -1.34
C LEU A 74 7.17 -1.73 -0.96
N VAL A 75 8.19 -1.00 -1.40
CA VAL A 75 9.59 -1.27 -1.08
C VAL A 75 10.08 -0.20 -0.11
N GLU A 76 10.76 -0.62 0.96
CA GLU A 76 11.38 0.29 1.92
C GLU A 76 12.55 1.08 1.27
N VAL A 77 12.65 2.38 1.56
CA VAL A 77 13.66 3.31 1.00
C VAL A 77 14.33 4.19 2.03
#